data_AF-A0A370B9K2-F1
#
_entry.id   AF-A0A370B9K2-F1
#
_cell.length_a   1.000
_cell.length_b   1.000
_cell.length_c   1.000
_cell.angle_alpha   90.00
_cell.angle_beta   90.00
_cell.angle_gamma   90.00
#
_symmetry.space_group_name_H-M   'P 1'
#
loop_
_entity.id
_entity.type
_entity.pdbx_description
1 polymer ?
#
loop_
_entity_poly.entity_id
_entity_poly.type
_entity_poly.pdbx_seq_one_letter_code
_entity_poly.pdbx_strand_id
1 'polypeptide(L)'
;MYEPDPHAPEPEDFRALFLGEYGESAEERRIREAAAHDVLTELIEEGESDEITRLNAAYAAQLSNRNVVLMTTRPAAAEAPAPGRTSADAEGKAA
;
A
#
# COMPACT_ATOMS: atom_id res chain seq x y z
N MET A 1 17.23 -33.58 -5.94
CA MET A 1 17.12 -32.39 -5.08
C MET A 1 16.95 -31.21 -6.02
N TYR A 2 15.88 -30.44 -5.86
CA TYR A 2 15.66 -29.21 -6.61
C TYR A 2 16.30 -28.09 -5.79
N GLU A 3 17.37 -27.48 -6.30
CA GLU A 3 17.95 -26.28 -5.68
C GLU A 3 17.16 -25.08 -6.23
N PRO A 4 16.43 -24.33 -5.37
CA PRO A 4 15.76 -23.12 -5.82
C PRO A 4 16.82 -22.12 -6.28
N ASP A 5 16.68 -21.62 -7.51
CA ASP A 5 17.54 -20.57 -8.06
C ASP A 5 17.32 -19.28 -7.24
N PRO A 6 18.34 -18.74 -6.56
CA PRO A 6 18.23 -17.51 -5.78
C PRO A 6 18.03 -16.26 -6.66
N HIS A 7 18.08 -16.42 -7.99
CA HIS A 7 17.80 -15.41 -8.99
C HIS A 7 16.56 -15.73 -9.83
N ALA A 8 15.84 -16.82 -9.52
CA ALA A 8 14.47 -16.91 -9.99
C ALA A 8 13.77 -15.65 -9.45
N PRO A 9 13.08 -14.87 -10.30
CA PRO A 9 12.23 -13.81 -9.78
C PRO A 9 11.29 -14.49 -8.80
N GLU A 10 11.50 -14.26 -7.51
CA GLU A 10 10.58 -14.66 -6.45
C GLU A 10 9.21 -14.25 -6.99
N PRO A 11 8.24 -15.17 -7.15
CA PRO A 11 6.96 -14.85 -7.74
C PRO A 11 6.44 -13.67 -6.93
N GLU A 12 6.51 -12.47 -7.53
CA GLU A 12 6.21 -11.22 -6.88
C GLU A 12 4.87 -11.46 -6.21
N ASP A 13 4.87 -11.47 -4.86
CA ASP A 13 3.84 -12.15 -4.08
C ASP A 13 2.50 -11.79 -4.70
N PHE A 14 1.79 -12.78 -5.26
CA PHE A 14 0.57 -12.54 -6.03
C PHE A 14 -0.38 -11.61 -5.27
N ARG A 15 -0.35 -11.67 -3.94
CA ARG A 15 -1.11 -10.78 -3.07
C ARG A 15 -0.57 -9.35 -3.05
N ALA A 16 0.74 -9.15 -3.04
CA ALA A 16 1.39 -7.83 -3.11
C ALA A 16 1.03 -7.08 -4.40
N LEU A 17 0.85 -7.78 -5.53
CA LEU A 17 0.36 -7.17 -6.77
C LEU A 17 -1.01 -6.47 -6.56
N PHE A 18 -1.93 -7.10 -5.83
CA PHE A 18 -3.26 -6.54 -5.59
C PHE A 18 -3.35 -5.62 -4.38
N LEU A 19 -2.56 -5.86 -3.32
CA LEU A 19 -2.61 -5.12 -2.06
C LEU A 19 -1.68 -3.90 -2.03
N GLY A 20 -0.63 -3.90 -2.85
CA GLY A 20 0.43 -2.91 -2.79
C GLY A 20 1.32 -3.02 -1.56
N GLU A 21 2.34 -2.17 -1.53
CA GLU A 21 3.31 -2.11 -0.44
C GLU A 21 3.14 -0.84 0.41
N TYR A 22 3.54 -0.94 1.67
CA TYR A 22 3.53 0.22 2.56
C TYR A 22 4.57 1.24 2.11
N GLY A 23 4.10 2.45 1.78
CA GLY A 23 4.96 3.54 1.33
C GLY A 23 5.12 3.65 -0.19
N GLU A 24 4.40 2.84 -0.98
CA GLU A 24 4.38 3.00 -2.44
C GLU A 24 3.95 4.44 -2.82
N SER A 25 4.69 5.02 -3.76
CA SER A 25 4.35 6.30 -4.36
C SER A 25 3.06 6.19 -5.17
N ALA A 26 2.47 7.34 -5.50
CA ALA A 26 1.28 7.37 -6.35
C ALA A 26 1.55 6.88 -7.79
N GLU A 27 2.80 6.91 -8.24
CA GLU A 27 3.19 6.37 -9.55
C GLU A 27 3.34 4.85 -9.50
N GLU A 28 4.07 4.33 -8.52
CA GLU A 28 4.20 2.88 -8.29
C GLU A 28 2.84 2.23 -8.07
N ARG A 29 1.96 2.86 -7.29
CA ARG A 29 0.56 2.43 -7.10
C ARG A 29 -0.17 2.28 -8.43
N ARG A 30 -0.08 3.28 -9.31
CA ARG A 30 -0.78 3.26 -10.61
C ARG A 30 -0.23 2.18 -11.53
N ILE A 31 1.09 2.01 -11.57
CA ILE A 31 1.74 0.96 -12.37
C ILE A 31 1.31 -0.41 -11.87
N ARG A 32 1.33 -0.62 -10.55
CA ARG A 32 0.86 -1.86 -9.91
C ARG A 32 -0.62 -2.12 -10.18
N GLU A 33 -1.49 -1.12 -10.04
CA GLU A 33 -2.92 -1.27 -10.30
C GLU A 33 -3.22 -1.63 -11.75
N ALA A 34 -2.46 -1.08 -12.70
CA ALA A 34 -2.55 -1.47 -14.11
C ALA A 34 -2.14 -2.93 -14.30
N ALA A 35 -0.99 -3.34 -13.77
CA ALA A 35 -0.54 -4.73 -13.84
C ALA A 35 -1.52 -5.71 -13.17
N ALA A 36 -2.07 -5.35 -12.01
CA ALA A 36 -3.07 -6.14 -11.29
C ALA A 36 -4.36 -6.30 -12.10
N HIS A 37 -4.79 -5.24 -12.80
CA HIS A 37 -5.95 -5.27 -13.67
C HIS A 37 -5.73 -6.21 -14.87
N ASP A 38 -4.55 -6.14 -15.50
CA ASP A 38 -4.21 -6.99 -16.64
C ASP A 38 -4.19 -8.47 -16.23
N VAL A 39 -3.52 -8.80 -15.12
CA VAL A 39 -3.50 -10.17 -14.57
C VAL A 39 -4.90 -10.67 -14.21
N LEU A 40 -5.75 -9.84 -13.59
CA LEU A 40 -7.12 -10.23 -13.29
C LEU A 40 -7.93 -10.53 -14.56
N THR A 41 -7.71 -9.75 -15.62
CA THR A 41 -8.38 -9.95 -16.91
C THR A 41 -7.97 -11.29 -17.52
N GLU A 42 -6.66 -11.58 -17.56
CA GLU A 42 -6.13 -12.85 -18.05
C GLU A 42 -6.69 -14.05 -17.25
N LEU A 43 -6.72 -13.95 -15.92
CA LEU A 43 -7.28 -15.00 -15.06
C LEU A 43 -8.78 -15.24 -15.31
N ILE A 44 -9.54 -14.19 -15.64
CA ILE A 44 -10.95 -14.34 -15.99
C ILE A 44 -11.10 -15.06 -17.33
N GLU A 45 -10.31 -14.69 -18.33
CA GLU A 45 -10.34 -15.28 -19.67
C GLU A 45 -9.93 -16.76 -19.65
N GLU A 46 -8.85 -17.09 -18.94
CA GLU A 46 -8.34 -18.46 -18.84
C GLU A 46 -9.19 -19.36 -17.93
N GLY A 47 -9.83 -18.78 -16.91
CA GLY A 47 -10.66 -19.47 -15.93
C GLY A 47 -11.93 -20.12 -16.49
N GLU A 48 -12.28 -19.86 -17.74
CA GLU A 48 -13.36 -20.60 -18.43
C GLU A 48 -13.04 -22.09 -18.57
N SER A 49 -11.75 -22.41 -18.70
CA SER A 49 -11.25 -23.76 -18.99
C SER A 49 -10.54 -24.44 -17.81
N ASP A 50 -10.17 -23.67 -16.78
CA ASP A 50 -9.42 -24.15 -15.62
C ASP A 50 -10.06 -23.69 -14.30
N GLU A 51 -10.42 -24.66 -13.46
CA GLU A 51 -11.01 -24.42 -12.15
C GLU A 51 -10.06 -23.70 -11.18
N ILE A 52 -8.78 -24.03 -11.20
CA ILE A 52 -7.76 -23.38 -10.36
C ILE A 52 -7.64 -21.92 -10.78
N THR A 53 -7.58 -21.65 -12.08
CA THR A 53 -7.51 -20.29 -12.62
C THR A 53 -8.75 -19.47 -12.27
N ARG A 54 -9.94 -20.07 -12.35
CA ARG A 54 -11.19 -19.43 -11.89
C ARG A 54 -11.17 -19.09 -10.39
N LEU A 55 -10.62 -19.97 -9.56
CA LEU A 55 -10.46 -19.70 -8.12
C LEU A 55 -9.44 -18.58 -7.88
N ASN A 56 -8.36 -18.54 -8.65
CA ASN A 56 -7.38 -17.45 -8.61
C ASN A 56 -7.99 -16.11 -9.04
N ALA A 57 -8.81 -16.09 -10.09
CA ALA A 57 -9.56 -14.89 -10.52
C ALA A 57 -10.49 -14.39 -9.40
N ALA A 58 -11.25 -15.30 -8.76
CA ALA A 58 -12.13 -14.95 -7.65
C ALA A 58 -11.36 -14.44 -6.42
N TYR A 59 -10.17 -14.97 -6.18
CA TYR A 59 -9.30 -14.50 -5.10
C TYR A 59 -8.68 -13.13 -5.40
N ALA A 60 -8.16 -12.92 -6.62
CA ALA A 60 -7.67 -11.62 -7.10
C ALA A 60 -8.75 -10.53 -7.00
N ALA A 61 -9.98 -10.82 -7.44
CA ALA A 61 -11.09 -9.88 -7.33
C ALA A 61 -11.40 -9.49 -5.86
N GLN A 62 -11.28 -10.42 -4.92
CA GLN A 62 -11.42 -10.12 -3.50
C GLN A 62 -10.30 -9.22 -2.97
N LEU A 63 -9.06 -9.42 -3.42
CA LEU A 63 -7.92 -8.60 -3.03
C LEU A 63 -8.05 -7.18 -3.57
N SER A 64 -8.45 -7.01 -4.84
CA SER A 64 -8.70 -5.69 -5.44
C SER A 64 -9.77 -4.90 -4.68
N ASN A 65 -10.83 -5.56 -4.21
CA ASN A 65 -11.89 -4.93 -3.42
C ASN A 65 -11.45 -4.62 -1.98
N ARG A 66 -10.43 -5.31 -1.47
CA ARG A 66 -9.87 -5.08 -0.12
C ARG A 66 -8.86 -3.94 -0.05
N ASN A 67 -8.63 -3.21 -1.13
CA ASN A 67 -7.77 -2.01 -1.14
C ASN A 67 -8.39 -0.80 -0.39
N VAL A 68 -9.25 -1.08 0.59
CA VAL A 68 -9.82 -0.12 1.53
C VAL A 68 -8.77 0.11 2.62
N VAL A 69 -7.91 1.09 2.37
CA VAL A 69 -7.34 1.97 3.39
C VAL A 69 -6.52 1.26 4.48
N LEU A 70 -5.26 0.93 4.18
CA LEU A 70 -4.18 0.97 5.18
C LEU A 70 -3.69 2.43 5.41
N MET A 71 -4.57 3.43 5.26
CA MET A 71 -4.34 4.79 5.78
C MET A 71 -5.01 4.97 7.15
N THR A 72 -4.50 4.33 8.17
CA THR A 72 -4.66 4.74 9.59
C THR A 72 -3.68 3.87 10.37
N THR A 73 -2.67 4.34 11.10
CA THR A 73 -2.25 5.65 11.58
C THR A 73 -0.80 5.45 12.01
N ARG A 74 0.16 6.19 11.46
CA ARG A 74 1.37 6.49 12.22
C ARG A 74 1.00 7.72 13.06
N PRO A 75 0.91 7.65 14.41
CA PRO A 75 0.81 8.86 15.19
C PRO A 75 2.06 9.67 14.84
N ALA A 76 1.85 10.83 14.22
CA ALA A 76 2.89 11.83 14.11
C ALA A 76 3.42 12.01 15.53
N ALA A 77 4.67 11.59 15.72
CA ALA A 77 5.39 11.81 16.94
C ALA A 77 5.21 13.28 17.31
N ALA A 78 4.87 13.49 18.58
CA ALA A 78 4.71 14.78 19.20
C ALA A 78 5.85 15.73 18.80
N GLU A 79 5.60 16.61 17.85
CA GLU A 79 6.45 17.77 17.62
C GLU A 79 5.89 18.89 18.49
N ALA A 80 6.67 19.19 19.54
CA ALA A 80 6.35 20.08 20.63
C ALA A 80 5.91 21.49 20.15
N PRO A 81 5.10 22.21 20.94
CA PRO A 81 4.83 23.62 20.67
C PRO A 81 6.14 24.42 20.73
N ALA A 82 6.45 25.14 19.66
CA ALA A 82 7.59 26.04 19.55
C ALA A 82 7.62 27.04 20.73
N PRO A 83 8.76 27.26 21.41
CA PRO A 83 8.88 28.34 22.37
C PRO A 83 9.14 29.65 21.61
N GLY A 84 8.33 30.66 21.88
CA GLY A 84 8.67 32.04 21.55
C GLY A 84 7.64 32.77 20.70
N ARG A 85 6.54 33.18 21.33
CA ARG A 85 5.91 34.46 20.98
C ARG A 85 5.91 35.35 22.21
N THR A 86 6.66 36.43 22.05
CA THR A 86 6.76 37.62 22.89
C THR A 86 5.40 38.08 23.41
N SER A 87 5.25 38.11 24.74
CA SER A 87 4.33 39.02 25.44
C SER A 87 5.22 39.90 26.30
N ALA A 88 5.37 41.15 25.88
CA ALA A 88 4.53 42.25 26.31
C ALA A 88 5.00 42.77 27.67
N ASP A 89 5.60 43.95 27.58
CA ASP A 89 6.04 44.84 28.63
C ASP A 89 5.12 44.80 29.87
N ALA A 90 5.69 44.35 30.98
CA ALA A 90 5.14 44.54 32.31
C ALA A 90 6.02 45.53 33.07
N GLU A 91 5.90 46.82 32.74
CA GLU A 91 6.37 47.90 33.61
C GLU A 91 5.18 48.58 34.28
N GLY A 92 4.65 47.92 35.30
CA GLY A 92 3.98 48.60 36.41
C GLY A 92 5.04 49.01 37.42
N LYS A 93 5.63 50.20 37.27
CA LYS A 93 6.51 50.76 38.30
C LYS A 93 5.68 51.56 39.30
N ALA A 94 5.46 50.94 40.45
CA ALA A 94 5.12 51.62 41.69
C ALA A 94 6.36 52.36 42.22
N ALA A 95 6.23 53.66 42.48
CA ALA A 95 6.86 54.44 43.56
C ALA A 95 6.48 55.91 43.40
#